data_AF-A0A7S3G5P4-F1
#
_entry.id   AF-A0A7S3G5P4-F1
#
_cell.length_a   1.000
_cell.length_b   1.000
_cell.length_c   1.000
_cell.angle_alpha   90.00
_cell.angle_beta   90.00
_cell.angle_gamma   90.00
#
_symmetry.space_group_name_H-M   'P 1'
#
loop_
_entity.id
_entity.type
_entity.pdbx_description
1 polymer ?
#
loop_
_entity_poly.entity_id
_entity_poly.type
_entity_poly.pdbx_seq_one_letter_code
_entity_poly.pdbx_strand_id
1 'polypeptide(L)'
;AVAVCSKTGHIVTGSRDNIARVWKGDATEGQKKERRQATDKQIERETRNEREIEEKVGQERNTEHKGEAGVPASTNMEEWTVDQVTAFISNMGLGQSAAEIATKFDQSFVSGEELLSYSSEKDMMEEVDIPKKAARLILKQRDAYLAKVGGGSEATSPMYGASTPSSSRLSTSSCARMTEDSVFISLRFGEAMEEAKQLKAALQREGHDAYVCQVAPGANIKEVVVRRLAAAKLVVIMGTKTYGAPGTVKFSSKQELEYIIEQEKPFFLIKMCDNFEDEMTK
;
A
#
# COMPACT_ATOMS: atom_id res chain seq x y z
N ALA A 1 -16.79 10.79 16.56
CA ALA A 1 -16.44 10.37 17.93
C ALA A 1 -15.07 10.92 18.25
N VAL A 2 -14.89 11.65 19.35
CA VAL A 2 -13.57 12.11 19.79
C VAL A 2 -13.17 11.21 20.95
N ALA A 3 -12.00 10.58 20.86
CA ALA A 3 -11.42 9.83 21.96
C ALA A 3 -10.21 10.57 22.50
N VAL A 4 -10.12 10.69 23.83
CA VAL A 4 -8.99 11.32 24.52
C VAL A 4 -8.41 10.29 25.48
N CYS A 5 -7.14 9.97 25.30
CA CYS A 5 -6.39 9.10 26.22
C CYS A 5 -5.77 9.98 27.30
N SER A 6 -6.10 9.74 28.57
CA SER A 6 -5.43 10.43 29.68
C SER A 6 -4.21 9.64 30.14
N LYS A 7 -3.19 10.33 30.66
CA LYS A 7 -1.99 9.74 31.27
C LYS A 7 -2.28 8.73 32.40
N THR A 8 -3.53 8.65 32.87
CA THR A 8 -3.96 7.80 33.99
C THR A 8 -4.43 6.41 33.56
N GLY A 9 -4.24 6.03 32.29
CA GLY A 9 -4.69 4.73 31.78
C GLY A 9 -6.21 4.63 31.58
N HIS A 10 -6.87 5.79 31.47
CA HIS A 10 -8.29 5.86 31.12
C HIS A 10 -8.46 6.36 29.69
N ILE A 11 -9.29 5.68 28.92
CA ILE A 11 -9.69 6.07 27.56
C ILE A 11 -11.10 6.64 27.65
N VAL A 12 -11.29 7.88 27.19
CA VAL A 12 -12.62 8.51 27.12
C VAL A 12 -13.08 8.53 25.68
N THR A 13 -14.33 8.16 25.42
CA THR A 13 -14.90 8.09 24.06
C THR A 13 -16.20 8.87 24.01
N GLY A 14 -16.33 9.81 23.07
CA GLY A 14 -17.59 10.49 22.80
C GLY A 14 -18.32 9.86 21.62
N SER A 15 -19.58 9.45 21.81
CA SER A 15 -20.42 8.84 20.78
C SER A 15 -21.50 9.81 20.25
N ARG A 16 -22.09 9.51 19.07
CA ARG A 16 -23.16 10.32 18.45
C ARG A 16 -24.46 10.33 19.25
N ASP A 17 -24.60 9.41 20.20
CA ASP A 17 -25.68 9.33 21.19
C ASP A 17 -25.52 10.35 22.34
N ASN A 18 -24.55 11.27 22.27
CA ASN A 18 -24.20 12.20 23.35
C ASN A 18 -23.73 11.52 24.64
N ILE A 19 -23.26 10.26 24.57
CA ILE A 19 -22.73 9.52 25.72
C ILE A 19 -21.20 9.50 25.66
N ALA A 20 -20.57 9.91 26.76
CA ALA A 20 -19.15 9.70 27.00
C ALA A 20 -18.94 8.37 27.75
N ARG A 21 -18.07 7.49 27.23
CA ARG A 21 -17.71 6.23 27.90
C ARG A 21 -16.25 6.30 28.36
N VAL A 22 -15.98 5.83 29.58
CA VAL A 22 -14.63 5.81 30.17
C VAL A 22 -14.22 4.36 30.39
N TRP A 23 -13.12 3.96 29.76
CA TRP A 23 -12.55 2.62 29.87
C TRP A 23 -11.32 2.67 30.78
N LYS A 24 -11.17 1.68 31.65
CA LYS A 24 -10.01 1.53 32.52
C LYS A 24 -9.07 0.49 31.91
N GLY A 25 -7.84 0.89 31.64
CA GLY A 25 -6.82 -0.01 31.08
C GLY A 25 -6.30 -0.98 32.14
N ASP A 26 -7.03 -2.05 32.39
CA ASP A 26 -6.59 -3.13 33.28
C ASP A 26 -5.65 -4.08 32.52
N ALA A 27 -4.40 -3.68 32.35
CA ALA A 27 -3.38 -4.59 31.88
C ALA A 27 -2.18 -4.51 32.81
N THR A 28 -2.11 -5.46 33.74
CA THR A 28 -1.00 -5.58 34.68
C THR A 28 0.32 -5.77 33.90
N GLU A 29 1.32 -4.96 34.23
CA GLU A 29 2.65 -4.96 33.59
C GLU A 29 3.29 -6.36 33.51
N GLY A 30 2.98 -7.24 34.46
CA GLY A 30 3.49 -8.62 34.49
C GLY A 30 3.02 -9.48 33.31
N GLN A 31 1.73 -9.43 32.96
CA GLN A 31 1.17 -10.23 31.86
C GLN A 31 1.63 -9.74 30.48
N LYS A 32 1.89 -8.43 30.34
CA LYS A 32 2.46 -7.84 29.12
C LYS A 32 3.88 -8.34 28.83
N LYS A 33 4.69 -8.58 29.86
CA LYS A 33 6.10 -8.95 29.71
C LYS A 33 6.28 -10.39 29.23
N GLU A 34 5.54 -11.35 29.80
CA GLU A 34 5.60 -12.75 29.39
C GLU A 34 5.08 -12.96 27.96
N ARG A 35 3.99 -12.28 27.60
CA ARG A 35 3.41 -12.39 26.26
C ARG A 35 4.27 -11.77 25.17
N ARG A 36 4.88 -10.59 25.41
CA ARG A 36 5.87 -10.01 24.49
C ARG A 36 7.03 -10.96 24.19
N GLN A 37 7.55 -11.64 25.22
CA GLN A 37 8.60 -12.65 25.03
C GLN A 37 8.15 -13.87 24.22
N ALA A 38 6.88 -14.25 24.29
CA ALA A 38 6.34 -15.33 23.48
C ALA A 38 6.19 -14.91 22.00
N THR A 39 5.70 -13.69 21.76
CA THR A 39 5.53 -13.12 20.42
C THR A 39 6.86 -12.91 19.71
N ASP A 40 7.86 -12.35 20.39
CA ASP A 40 9.19 -12.13 19.79
C ASP A 40 9.81 -13.47 19.34
N LYS A 41 9.65 -14.53 20.13
CA LYS A 41 10.09 -15.88 19.77
C LYS A 41 9.34 -16.47 18.57
N GLN A 42 8.07 -16.11 18.37
CA GLN A 42 7.29 -16.57 17.23
C GLN A 42 7.73 -15.85 15.94
N ILE A 43 7.93 -14.54 16.01
CA ILE A 43 8.43 -13.74 14.87
C ILE A 43 9.83 -14.23 14.44
N GLU A 44 10.72 -14.52 15.39
CA GLU A 44 12.03 -15.09 15.08
C GLU A 44 11.94 -16.44 14.35
N ARG A 45 10.97 -17.30 14.72
CA ARG A 45 10.75 -18.59 14.06
C ARG A 45 10.22 -18.42 12.64
N GLU A 46 9.24 -17.55 12.45
CA GLU A 46 8.67 -17.27 11.12
C GLU A 46 9.72 -16.65 10.19
N THR A 47 10.48 -15.65 10.69
CA THR A 47 11.57 -15.02 9.93
C THR A 47 12.64 -16.04 9.53
N ARG A 48 12.94 -17.01 10.39
CA ARG A 48 13.89 -18.09 10.07
C ARG A 48 13.34 -19.01 8.98
N ASN A 49 12.07 -19.42 9.08
CA ASN A 49 11.44 -20.29 8.09
C ASN A 49 11.39 -19.62 6.70
N GLU A 50 11.11 -18.32 6.62
CA GLU A 50 11.12 -17.58 5.35
C GLU A 50 12.49 -17.57 4.69
N ARG A 51 13.57 -17.33 5.45
CA ARG A 51 14.94 -17.41 4.91
C ARG A 51 15.30 -18.80 4.40
N GLU A 52 14.87 -19.86 5.10
CA GLU A 52 15.10 -21.24 4.66
C GLU A 52 14.34 -21.57 3.36
N ILE A 53 13.18 -20.95 3.13
CA ILE A 53 12.42 -21.08 1.87
C ILE A 53 13.14 -20.31 0.75
N GLU A 54 13.55 -19.07 0.99
CA GLU A 54 14.27 -18.27 0.00
C GLU A 54 15.60 -18.91 -0.44
N GLU A 55 16.34 -19.51 0.51
CA GLU A 55 17.58 -20.23 0.21
C GLU A 55 17.33 -21.44 -0.70
N LYS A 56 16.27 -22.21 -0.45
CA LYS A 56 15.88 -23.35 -1.30
C LYS A 56 15.46 -22.91 -2.70
N VAL A 57 14.66 -21.86 -2.81
CA VAL A 57 14.23 -21.30 -4.11
C VAL A 57 15.41 -20.73 -4.89
N GLY A 58 16.39 -20.12 -4.22
CA GLY A 58 17.61 -19.63 -4.85
C GLY A 58 18.50 -20.74 -5.42
N GLN A 59 18.55 -21.91 -4.75
CA GLN A 59 19.31 -23.06 -5.22
C GLN A 59 18.69 -23.68 -6.49
N GLU A 60 17.37 -23.75 -6.59
CA GLU A 60 16.66 -24.31 -7.75
C GLU A 60 16.78 -23.43 -9.02
N ARG A 61 16.89 -22.11 -8.87
CA ARG A 61 17.05 -21.20 -10.02
C ARG A 61 18.44 -21.26 -10.67
N ASN A 62 19.47 -21.71 -9.96
CA ASN A 62 20.82 -21.82 -10.51
C ASN A 62 21.02 -23.06 -11.40
N THR A 63 20.04 -23.98 -11.44
CA THR A 63 20.10 -25.18 -12.30
C THR A 63 19.48 -25.00 -13.69
N GLU A 64 18.74 -23.93 -13.93
CA GLU A 64 18.11 -23.66 -15.22
C GLU A 64 18.51 -22.27 -15.70
N HIS A 65 19.58 -22.14 -16.50
CA HIS A 65 19.66 -21.18 -17.61
C HIS A 65 20.96 -21.38 -18.39
N LYS A 66 20.85 -22.12 -19.50
CA LYS A 66 21.81 -22.09 -20.61
C LYS A 66 21.03 -21.96 -21.91
N GLY A 67 21.17 -20.77 -22.52
CA GLY A 67 20.79 -20.50 -23.91
C GLY A 67 19.58 -19.57 -24.03
N GLU A 68 19.78 -18.36 -24.55
CA GLU A 68 19.52 -18.09 -25.96
C GLU A 68 19.95 -16.69 -26.38
N ALA A 69 20.16 -16.55 -27.69
CA ALA A 69 20.86 -15.48 -28.38
C ALA A 69 19.95 -14.31 -28.80
N GLY A 70 20.56 -13.15 -29.03
CA GLY A 70 19.90 -11.88 -29.29
C GLY A 70 19.30 -11.69 -30.69
N VAL A 71 18.54 -10.59 -30.82
CA VAL A 71 17.98 -10.06 -32.08
C VAL A 71 18.07 -8.51 -32.05
N PRO A 72 18.37 -7.84 -33.18
CA PRO A 72 18.80 -6.45 -33.20
C PRO A 72 17.66 -5.43 -33.33
N ALA A 73 17.97 -4.19 -32.92
CA ALA A 73 17.09 -3.04 -32.96
C ALA A 73 17.20 -2.25 -34.27
N SER A 74 16.05 -1.84 -34.83
CA SER A 74 15.86 -0.50 -35.41
C SER A 74 14.37 -0.30 -35.75
N THR A 75 13.76 0.80 -35.31
CA THR A 75 13.04 1.75 -36.19
C THR A 75 12.54 2.95 -35.38
N ASN A 76 12.72 4.13 -35.98
CA ASN A 76 12.26 5.44 -35.49
C ASN A 76 10.73 5.50 -35.34
N MET A 77 10.24 6.33 -34.42
CA MET A 77 8.82 6.71 -34.43
C MET A 77 8.58 8.14 -33.93
N GLU A 78 7.80 8.87 -34.73
CA GLU A 78 7.22 10.20 -34.49
C GLU A 78 6.19 10.19 -33.33
N GLU A 79 6.04 11.36 -32.70
CA GLU A 79 5.04 11.62 -31.67
C GLU A 79 3.63 11.76 -32.27
N TRP A 80 2.65 11.15 -31.60
CA TRP A 80 1.23 11.23 -31.99
C TRP A 80 0.45 12.00 -30.93
N THR A 81 -0.39 12.91 -31.40
CA THR A 81 -1.32 13.68 -30.58
C THR A 81 -2.56 12.86 -30.20
N VAL A 82 -3.24 13.26 -29.12
CA VAL A 82 -4.46 12.61 -28.59
C VAL A 82 -5.54 12.47 -29.67
N ASP A 83 -5.63 13.44 -30.57
CA ASP A 83 -6.60 13.42 -31.68
C ASP A 83 -6.28 12.33 -32.71
N GLN A 84 -4.99 12.05 -32.96
CA GLN A 84 -4.56 11.00 -33.89
C GLN A 84 -4.81 9.60 -33.34
N VAL A 85 -4.65 9.41 -32.02
CA VAL A 85 -5.00 8.16 -31.34
C VAL A 85 -6.51 7.94 -31.38
N THR A 86 -7.29 9.00 -31.19
CA THR A 86 -8.76 8.95 -31.21
C THR A 86 -9.30 8.62 -32.60
N ALA A 87 -8.77 9.26 -33.65
CA ALA A 87 -9.15 8.98 -35.04
C ALA A 87 -8.74 7.56 -35.50
N PHE A 88 -7.60 7.04 -35.03
CA PHE A 88 -7.16 5.68 -35.32
C PHE A 88 -8.12 4.63 -34.75
N ILE A 89 -8.60 4.84 -33.51
CA ILE A 89 -9.57 3.95 -32.86
C ILE A 89 -10.91 3.97 -33.60
N SER A 90 -11.39 5.15 -34.04
CA SER A 90 -12.63 5.26 -34.82
C SER A 90 -12.54 4.58 -36.20
N ASN A 91 -11.37 4.61 -36.86
CA ASN A 91 -11.16 3.98 -38.16
C ASN A 91 -11.00 2.45 -38.12
N MET A 92 -10.82 1.84 -36.95
CA MET A 92 -10.72 0.38 -36.82
C MET A 92 -12.07 -0.35 -36.97
N GLY A 93 -13.18 0.35 -37.20
CA GLY A 93 -14.47 -0.27 -37.51
C GLY A 93 -15.01 -1.17 -36.40
N LEU A 94 -14.57 -0.96 -35.16
CA LEU A 94 -15.12 -1.65 -33.98
C LEU A 94 -16.48 -1.01 -33.69
N GLY A 95 -17.55 -1.66 -34.14
CA GLY A 95 -18.93 -1.18 -34.14
C GLY A 95 -19.60 -1.03 -32.78
N GLN A 96 -18.91 -0.43 -31.81
CA GLN A 96 -19.51 0.10 -30.58
C GLN A 96 -19.14 1.57 -30.45
N SER A 97 -20.08 2.39 -29.98
CA SER A 97 -19.83 3.82 -29.86
C SER A 97 -18.64 4.05 -28.92
N ALA A 98 -17.77 5.03 -29.22
CA ALA A 98 -16.62 5.36 -28.36
C ALA A 98 -17.03 5.59 -26.89
N ALA A 99 -18.28 6.01 -26.66
CA ALA A 99 -18.90 6.16 -25.36
C ALA A 99 -19.12 4.81 -24.63
N GLU A 100 -19.56 3.74 -25.30
CA GLU A 100 -19.75 2.42 -24.68
C GLU A 100 -18.42 1.74 -24.32
N ILE A 101 -17.39 1.92 -25.14
CA ILE A 101 -16.04 1.41 -24.84
C ILE A 101 -15.44 2.20 -23.67
N ALA A 102 -15.59 3.54 -23.64
CA ALA A 102 -15.18 4.36 -22.51
C ALA A 102 -15.92 3.99 -21.22
N THR A 103 -17.22 3.68 -21.29
CA THR A 103 -18.02 3.28 -20.11
C THR A 103 -17.63 1.88 -19.59
N LYS A 104 -17.26 0.94 -20.48
CA LYS A 104 -16.70 -0.37 -20.07
C LYS A 104 -15.29 -0.25 -19.52
N PHE A 105 -14.48 0.66 -20.04
CA PHE A 105 -13.16 0.99 -19.47
C PHE A 105 -13.28 1.67 -18.09
N ASP A 106 -14.34 2.42 -17.85
CA ASP A 106 -14.63 3.07 -16.55
C ASP A 106 -15.09 2.05 -15.48
N GLN A 107 -15.69 0.93 -15.89
CA GLN A 107 -16.14 -0.15 -14.99
C GLN A 107 -15.05 -1.21 -14.70
N SER A 108 -14.04 -1.29 -15.56
CA SER A 108 -12.90 -2.21 -15.46
C SER A 108 -11.61 -1.41 -15.34
N PHE A 109 -11.50 -0.56 -14.31
CA PHE A 109 -10.35 0.31 -14.14
C PHE A 109 -9.13 -0.49 -13.67
N VAL A 110 -8.45 -1.13 -14.63
CA VAL A 110 -7.11 -1.67 -14.43
C VAL A 110 -6.18 -0.47 -14.33
N SER A 111 -5.66 -0.22 -13.13
CA SER A 111 -4.82 0.96 -12.91
C SER A 111 -3.61 0.92 -13.84
N GLY A 112 -3.08 2.09 -14.23
CA GLY A 112 -1.88 2.16 -15.07
C GLY A 112 -0.70 1.35 -14.51
N GLU A 113 -0.67 1.09 -13.20
CA GLU A 113 0.32 0.27 -12.51
C GLU A 113 0.07 -1.24 -12.64
N GLU A 114 -1.19 -1.65 -12.62
CA GLU A 114 -1.60 -3.04 -12.84
C GLU A 114 -1.25 -3.47 -14.27
N LEU A 115 -1.37 -2.54 -15.23
CA LEU A 115 -0.89 -2.74 -16.61
C LEU A 115 0.64 -2.93 -16.70
N LEU A 116 1.42 -2.34 -15.80
CA LEU A 116 2.88 -2.54 -15.77
C LEU A 116 3.27 -3.92 -15.21
N SER A 117 2.40 -4.53 -14.41
CA SER A 117 2.68 -5.80 -13.71
C SER A 117 2.57 -7.05 -14.58
N TYR A 118 1.87 -6.98 -15.72
CA TYR A 118 1.67 -8.12 -16.62
C TYR A 118 2.89 -8.43 -17.46
N SER A 119 3.65 -9.48 -17.17
CA SER A 119 4.86 -9.81 -17.93
C SER A 119 4.58 -10.34 -19.35
N SER A 120 3.39 -10.87 -19.62
CA SER A 120 3.02 -11.39 -20.95
C SER A 120 1.58 -11.09 -21.39
N GLU A 121 1.36 -11.23 -22.71
CA GLU A 121 0.03 -11.12 -23.35
C GLU A 121 -0.97 -12.11 -22.77
N LYS A 122 -0.50 -13.31 -22.40
CA LYS A 122 -1.32 -14.37 -21.84
C LYS A 122 -1.81 -13.99 -20.45
N ASP A 123 -0.93 -13.46 -19.60
CA ASP A 123 -1.27 -13.09 -18.21
C ASP A 123 -2.32 -11.97 -18.18
N MET A 124 -2.19 -11.00 -19.07
CA MET A 124 -3.15 -9.89 -19.13
C MET A 124 -4.52 -10.32 -19.68
N MET A 125 -4.56 -11.31 -20.57
CA MET A 125 -5.83 -11.86 -21.09
C MET A 125 -6.52 -12.83 -20.11
N GLU A 126 -5.77 -13.50 -19.25
CA GLU A 126 -6.34 -14.41 -18.24
C GLU A 126 -6.91 -13.64 -17.04
N GLU A 127 -6.30 -12.50 -16.67
CA GLU A 127 -6.76 -11.69 -15.54
C GLU A 127 -7.71 -10.55 -15.94
N VAL A 128 -7.61 -10.04 -17.17
CA VAL A 128 -8.44 -8.96 -17.68
C VAL A 128 -9.18 -9.46 -18.93
N ASP A 129 -10.52 -9.40 -18.93
CA ASP A 129 -11.34 -9.77 -20.09
C ASP A 129 -11.23 -8.71 -21.20
N ILE A 130 -10.08 -8.68 -21.88
CA ILE A 130 -9.76 -7.76 -22.97
C ILE A 130 -9.42 -8.51 -24.26
N PRO A 131 -9.76 -7.96 -25.45
CA PRO A 131 -9.38 -8.55 -26.71
C PRO A 131 -7.85 -8.65 -26.87
N LYS A 132 -7.38 -9.79 -27.37
CA LYS A 132 -5.96 -10.10 -27.66
C LYS A 132 -5.19 -8.98 -28.37
N LYS A 133 -5.83 -8.28 -29.32
CA LYS A 133 -5.22 -7.16 -30.04
C LYS A 133 -4.98 -5.94 -29.15
N ALA A 134 -5.89 -5.65 -28.22
CA ALA A 134 -5.72 -4.57 -27.24
C ALA A 134 -4.60 -4.93 -26.25
N ALA A 135 -4.54 -6.19 -25.82
CA ALA A 135 -3.51 -6.67 -24.90
C ALA A 135 -2.08 -6.46 -25.46
N ARG A 136 -1.88 -6.82 -26.74
CA ARG A 136 -0.61 -6.58 -27.44
C ARG A 136 -0.23 -5.11 -27.53
N LEU A 137 -1.20 -4.25 -27.78
CA LEU A 137 -0.95 -2.82 -27.97
C LEU A 137 -0.50 -2.17 -26.66
N ILE A 138 -1.14 -2.53 -25.55
CA ILE A 138 -0.83 -2.03 -24.21
C ILE A 138 0.58 -2.46 -23.79
N LEU A 139 0.92 -3.75 -23.93
CA LEU A 139 2.25 -4.26 -23.60
C LEU A 139 3.34 -3.61 -24.46
N LYS A 140 3.07 -3.40 -25.76
CA LYS A 140 4.00 -2.70 -26.66
C LYS A 140 4.25 -1.24 -26.23
N GLN A 141 3.22 -0.53 -25.78
CA GLN A 141 3.36 0.84 -25.29
C GLN A 141 4.12 0.91 -23.97
N ARG A 142 3.86 -0.04 -23.05
CA ARG A 142 4.62 -0.18 -21.81
C ARG A 142 6.11 -0.37 -22.09
N ASP A 143 6.46 -1.33 -22.93
CA ASP A 143 7.86 -1.67 -23.18
C ASP A 143 8.60 -0.47 -23.81
N ALA A 144 7.93 0.28 -24.69
CA ALA A 144 8.45 1.52 -25.26
C ALA A 144 8.65 2.63 -24.20
N TYR A 145 7.77 2.72 -23.20
CA TYR A 145 7.91 3.65 -22.08
C TYR A 145 9.09 3.28 -21.18
N LEU A 146 9.20 2.00 -20.78
CA LEU A 146 10.30 1.52 -19.94
C LEU A 146 11.67 1.72 -20.61
N ALA A 147 11.75 1.52 -21.94
CA ALA A 147 12.96 1.77 -22.70
C ALA A 147 13.38 3.26 -22.70
N LYS A 148 12.43 4.20 -22.64
CA LYS A 148 12.72 5.64 -22.54
C LYS A 148 13.18 6.04 -21.15
N VAL A 149 12.57 5.48 -20.11
CA VAL A 149 12.85 5.86 -18.71
C VAL A 149 14.15 5.22 -18.20
N GLY A 150 14.53 4.05 -18.71
CA GLY A 150 15.76 3.34 -18.32
C GLY A 150 17.08 3.86 -18.93
N GLY A 151 17.04 4.86 -19.82
CA GLY A 151 18.18 5.24 -20.67
C GLY A 151 19.02 6.45 -20.24
N GLY A 152 18.88 6.98 -19.01
CA GLY A 152 19.55 8.22 -18.60
C GLY A 152 20.55 8.08 -17.46
N SER A 153 21.85 7.91 -17.76
CA SER A 153 22.98 8.58 -17.05
C SER A 153 24.36 8.04 -17.47
N GLU A 154 24.98 8.67 -18.47
CA GLU A 154 26.43 8.91 -18.47
C GLU A 154 26.68 10.31 -19.07
N ALA A 155 26.85 11.30 -18.19
CA ALA A 155 27.31 12.63 -18.56
C ALA A 155 28.64 12.89 -17.86
N THR A 156 29.69 12.95 -18.66
CA THR A 156 31.04 13.39 -18.31
C THR A 156 31.02 14.87 -17.89
N SER A 157 31.72 15.23 -16.81
CA SER A 157 31.94 16.63 -16.41
C SER A 157 33.42 17.00 -16.50
N PRO A 158 33.75 18.25 -16.89
CA PRO A 158 35.12 18.75 -17.00
C PRO A 158 35.66 19.29 -15.67
N MET A 159 36.97 19.18 -15.50
CA MET A 159 37.75 19.79 -14.40
C MET A 159 37.81 21.32 -14.53
N TYR A 160 37.70 22.05 -13.41
CA TYR A 160 38.64 23.08 -12.89
C TYR A 160 38.01 23.88 -11.73
N GLY A 161 38.83 24.24 -10.73
CA GLY A 161 38.68 25.51 -9.98
C GLY A 161 38.39 25.41 -8.48
N ALA A 162 39.25 26.02 -7.66
CA ALA A 162 39.33 25.87 -6.21
C ALA A 162 38.52 26.90 -5.37
N SER A 163 38.36 26.55 -4.09
CA SER A 163 38.30 27.41 -2.88
C SER A 163 36.99 28.10 -2.49
N THR A 164 36.33 27.60 -1.44
CA THR A 164 36.01 28.31 -0.16
C THR A 164 35.24 27.38 0.80
N PRO A 165 35.41 27.49 2.14
CA PRO A 165 34.73 26.61 3.10
C PRO A 165 33.37 27.21 3.47
N SER A 166 32.30 26.75 2.80
CA SER A 166 30.93 27.03 3.23
C SER A 166 30.37 25.79 3.91
N SER A 167 29.96 25.98 5.15
CA SER A 167 29.44 25.01 6.10
C SER A 167 28.17 24.30 5.59
N SER A 168 28.31 23.28 4.76
CA SER A 168 27.21 22.37 4.40
C SER A 168 26.97 21.40 5.55
N ARG A 169 25.94 21.70 6.36
CA ARG A 169 25.34 20.72 7.27
C ARG A 169 24.91 19.52 6.44
N LEU A 170 25.56 18.39 6.71
CA LEU A 170 25.12 17.08 6.24
C LEU A 170 23.65 16.93 6.61
N SER A 171 22.79 16.92 5.59
CA SER A 171 21.41 16.45 5.73
C SER A 171 21.52 14.94 5.93
N THR A 172 21.74 14.55 7.18
CA THR A 172 21.59 13.17 7.62
C THR A 172 20.17 12.79 7.27
N SER A 173 20.03 11.84 6.34
CA SER A 173 18.80 11.14 6.04
C SER A 173 18.05 10.92 7.34
N SER A 174 16.98 11.68 7.51
CA SER A 174 16.10 11.59 8.67
C SER A 174 15.40 10.26 8.54
N CYS A 175 16.03 9.20 9.06
CA CYS A 175 15.31 8.09 9.65
C CYS A 175 14.44 8.73 10.73
N ALA A 176 13.28 9.23 10.32
CA ALA A 176 12.33 9.92 11.17
C ALA A 176 12.11 9.00 12.37
N ARG A 177 12.65 9.40 13.52
CA ARG A 177 12.48 8.65 14.76
C ARG A 177 10.97 8.59 14.95
N MET A 178 10.40 7.41 14.73
CA MET A 178 9.00 7.17 15.06
C MET A 178 8.85 7.59 16.51
N THR A 179 7.98 8.57 16.73
CA THR A 179 7.84 9.11 18.07
C THR A 179 7.24 8.03 18.95
N GLU A 180 7.46 8.17 20.25
CA GLU A 180 6.90 7.26 21.23
C GLU A 180 5.36 7.22 21.22
N ASP A 181 4.67 8.08 20.46
CA ASP A 181 3.21 8.16 20.44
C ASP A 181 2.65 7.86 19.04
N SER A 182 3.06 6.72 18.48
CA SER A 182 2.61 6.24 17.17
C SER A 182 1.20 5.63 17.24
N VAL A 183 0.26 6.22 16.49
CA VAL A 183 -1.12 5.77 16.33
C VAL A 183 -1.32 5.27 14.89
N PHE A 184 -1.80 4.03 14.73
CA PHE A 184 -2.19 3.50 13.43
C PHE A 184 -3.70 3.61 13.27
N ILE A 185 -4.18 4.22 12.19
CA ILE A 185 -5.61 4.32 11.87
C ILE A 185 -5.91 3.28 10.79
N SER A 186 -6.58 2.21 11.18
CA SER A 186 -7.07 1.17 10.29
C SER A 186 -8.48 1.52 9.80
N LEU A 187 -8.72 1.38 8.50
CA LEU A 187 -10.00 1.74 7.88
C LEU A 187 -10.31 0.92 6.64
N ARG A 188 -11.58 0.99 6.21
CA ARG A 188 -12.01 0.62 4.87
C ARG A 188 -11.93 1.85 3.95
N PHE A 189 -11.05 1.83 2.94
CA PHE A 189 -10.77 3.00 2.09
C PHE A 189 -11.98 3.62 1.41
N GLY A 190 -12.97 2.82 1.00
CA GLY A 190 -14.19 3.32 0.37
C GLY A 190 -15.23 3.88 1.34
N GLU A 191 -15.06 3.74 2.65
CA GLU A 191 -16.13 4.04 3.63
C GLU A 191 -15.74 5.06 4.70
N ALA A 192 -14.45 5.20 5.03
CA ALA A 192 -14.00 6.06 6.14
C ALA A 192 -12.75 6.89 5.85
N MET A 193 -12.34 7.03 4.58
CA MET A 193 -11.11 7.75 4.23
C MET A 193 -11.12 9.20 4.70
N GLU A 194 -12.23 9.92 4.50
CA GLU A 194 -12.30 11.33 4.85
C GLU A 194 -12.32 11.55 6.37
N GLU A 195 -13.06 10.74 7.12
CA GLU A 195 -13.06 10.74 8.58
C GLU A 195 -11.68 10.35 9.14
N ALA A 196 -10.99 9.38 8.54
CA ALA A 196 -9.65 8.97 8.94
C ALA A 196 -8.62 10.09 8.74
N LYS A 197 -8.69 10.83 7.62
CA LYS A 197 -7.85 12.02 7.39
C LYS A 197 -8.10 13.11 8.42
N GLN A 198 -9.36 13.39 8.75
CA GLN A 198 -9.72 14.36 9.78
C GLN A 198 -9.20 13.94 11.16
N LEU A 199 -9.35 12.66 11.51
CA LEU A 199 -8.82 12.10 12.75
C LEU A 199 -7.29 12.21 12.82
N LYS A 200 -6.60 11.87 11.74
CA LYS A 200 -5.14 12.02 11.63
C LYS A 200 -4.72 13.46 11.87
N ALA A 201 -5.34 14.42 11.18
CA ALA A 201 -5.02 15.84 11.34
C ALA A 201 -5.27 16.33 12.78
N ALA A 202 -6.35 15.85 13.42
CA ALA A 202 -6.63 16.17 14.81
C ALA A 202 -5.57 15.59 15.77
N LEU A 203 -5.21 14.32 15.62
CA LEU A 203 -4.17 13.67 16.44
C LEU A 203 -2.80 14.34 16.27
N GLN A 204 -2.44 14.70 15.03
CA GLN A 204 -1.19 15.40 14.74
C GLN A 204 -1.13 16.79 15.36
N ARG A 205 -2.25 17.52 15.38
CA ARG A 205 -2.35 18.82 16.04
C ARG A 205 -2.15 18.74 17.56
N GLU A 206 -2.51 17.61 18.17
CA GLU A 206 -2.25 17.32 19.59
C GLU A 206 -0.84 16.73 19.84
N GLY A 207 -0.01 16.61 18.80
CA GLY A 207 1.38 16.15 18.91
C GLY A 207 1.59 14.64 18.80
N HIS A 208 0.57 13.87 18.40
CA HIS A 208 0.69 12.42 18.18
C HIS A 208 1.12 12.09 16.74
N ASP A 209 1.95 11.04 16.57
CA ASP A 209 2.32 10.54 15.23
C ASP A 209 1.23 9.59 14.72
N ALA A 210 0.26 10.13 13.98
CA ALA A 210 -0.83 9.34 13.41
C ALA A 210 -0.54 8.94 11.96
N TYR A 211 -0.67 7.64 11.69
CA TYR A 211 -0.56 7.04 10.36
C TYR A 211 -1.93 6.56 9.89
N VAL A 212 -2.36 7.08 8.74
CA VAL A 212 -3.46 6.51 7.95
C VAL A 212 -2.78 5.78 6.81
N CYS A 213 -3.19 4.54 6.54
CA CYS A 213 -2.62 3.77 5.46
C CYS A 213 -2.80 4.50 4.12
N GLN A 214 -1.75 5.17 3.64
CA GLN A 214 -1.76 5.87 2.37
C GLN A 214 -0.43 5.55 1.71
N VAL A 215 -0.39 4.41 1.05
CA VAL A 215 0.82 3.92 0.39
C VAL A 215 0.85 4.52 -1.01
N ALA A 216 2.01 5.02 -1.41
CA ALA A 216 2.20 5.55 -2.75
C ALA A 216 1.94 4.45 -3.79
N PRO A 217 1.41 4.81 -4.97
CA PRO A 217 1.33 3.90 -6.10
C PRO A 217 2.68 3.18 -6.34
N GLY A 218 2.64 1.88 -6.60
CA GLY A 218 3.82 1.03 -6.82
C GLY A 218 4.61 0.58 -5.57
N ALA A 219 4.32 1.07 -4.36
CA ALA A 219 4.99 0.62 -3.14
C ALA A 219 4.37 -0.66 -2.57
N ASN A 220 5.19 -1.45 -1.86
CA ASN A 220 4.73 -2.68 -1.20
C ASN A 220 3.82 -2.36 -0.01
N ILE A 221 2.52 -2.28 -0.28
CA ILE A 221 1.48 -1.92 0.70
C ILE A 221 1.56 -2.81 1.95
N LYS A 222 1.72 -4.12 1.75
CA LYS A 222 1.79 -5.10 2.83
C LYS A 222 2.95 -4.79 3.78
N GLU A 223 4.15 -4.56 3.25
CA GLU A 223 5.33 -4.29 4.07
C GLU A 223 5.19 -2.97 4.85
N VAL A 224 4.72 -1.91 4.18
CA VAL A 224 4.54 -0.60 4.82
C VAL A 224 3.49 -0.68 5.94
N VAL A 225 2.37 -1.37 5.69
CA VAL A 225 1.32 -1.53 6.69
C VAL A 225 1.79 -2.38 7.85
N VAL A 226 2.35 -3.57 7.60
CA VAL A 226 2.83 -4.45 8.67
C VAL A 226 3.88 -3.72 9.52
N ARG A 227 4.82 -3.01 8.91
CA ARG A 227 5.83 -2.23 9.64
C ARG A 227 5.20 -1.14 10.51
N ARG A 228 4.24 -0.39 9.98
CA ARG A 228 3.57 0.70 10.72
C ARG A 228 2.66 0.18 11.81
N LEU A 229 1.93 -0.90 11.56
CA LEU A 229 1.04 -1.57 12.51
C LEU A 229 1.83 -2.24 13.64
N ALA A 230 2.96 -2.88 13.32
CA ALA A 230 3.87 -3.46 14.30
C ALA A 230 4.48 -2.38 15.22
N ALA A 231 4.85 -1.22 14.66
CA ALA A 231 5.44 -0.11 15.40
C ALA A 231 4.42 0.78 16.14
N ALA A 232 3.12 0.63 15.86
CA ALA A 232 2.08 1.41 16.52
C ALA A 232 1.88 0.99 17.98
N LYS A 233 1.77 1.96 18.88
CA LYS A 233 1.41 1.74 20.29
C LYS A 233 -0.09 1.65 20.51
N LEU A 234 -0.87 2.29 19.64
CA LEU A 234 -2.33 2.25 19.64
C LEU A 234 -2.84 2.11 18.20
N VAL A 235 -3.85 1.26 18.02
CA VAL A 235 -4.56 1.15 16.74
C VAL A 235 -5.96 1.76 16.90
N VAL A 236 -6.35 2.68 16.03
CA VAL A 236 -7.72 3.17 15.94
C VAL A 236 -8.40 2.50 14.75
N ILE A 237 -9.44 1.72 15.03
CA ILE A 237 -10.24 1.02 14.03
C ILE A 237 -11.44 1.89 13.65
N MET A 238 -11.53 2.27 12.38
CA MET A 238 -12.68 2.96 11.82
C MET A 238 -13.73 1.91 11.43
N GLY A 239 -14.55 1.53 12.40
CA GLY A 239 -15.53 0.44 12.28
C GLY A 239 -16.73 0.84 11.42
N THR A 240 -16.58 0.70 10.11
CA THR A 240 -17.66 0.85 9.12
C THR A 240 -18.35 -0.49 8.84
N LYS A 241 -19.43 -0.48 8.05
CA LYS A 241 -20.31 -1.64 7.85
C LYS A 241 -19.57 -2.88 7.34
N THR A 242 -18.62 -2.69 6.41
CA THR A 242 -17.86 -3.78 5.79
C THR A 242 -16.44 -3.90 6.33
N TYR A 243 -16.12 -3.22 7.44
CA TYR A 243 -14.83 -3.41 8.10
C TYR A 243 -14.71 -4.86 8.59
N GLY A 244 -13.52 -5.44 8.47
CA GLY A 244 -13.28 -6.87 8.75
C GLY A 244 -13.81 -7.85 7.69
N ALA A 245 -14.69 -7.41 6.79
CA ALA A 245 -15.18 -8.28 5.71
C ALA A 245 -14.08 -8.57 4.68
N PRO A 246 -14.03 -9.80 4.12
CA PRO A 246 -13.06 -10.14 3.08
C PRO A 246 -13.16 -9.17 1.91
N GLY A 247 -12.03 -8.57 1.54
CA GLY A 247 -11.91 -7.72 0.36
C GLY A 247 -11.43 -8.51 -0.86
N THR A 248 -11.52 -7.89 -2.03
CA THR A 248 -10.92 -8.41 -3.27
C THR A 248 -9.40 -8.19 -3.34
N VAL A 249 -8.87 -7.27 -2.51
CA VAL A 249 -7.45 -6.93 -2.48
C VAL A 249 -6.65 -7.83 -1.54
N LYS A 250 -5.42 -8.18 -1.96
CA LYS A 250 -4.49 -9.09 -1.25
C LYS A 250 -4.16 -8.66 0.19
N PHE A 251 -4.34 -7.37 0.53
CA PHE A 251 -4.23 -6.87 1.89
C PHE A 251 -5.47 -6.06 2.26
N SER A 252 -6.28 -6.60 3.18
CA SER A 252 -7.60 -6.07 3.52
C SER A 252 -7.72 -5.72 5.00
N SER A 253 -8.74 -4.92 5.36
CA SER A 253 -9.10 -4.61 6.74
C SER A 253 -9.31 -5.85 7.62
N LYS A 254 -9.61 -7.00 7.01
CA LYS A 254 -9.69 -8.30 7.69
C LYS A 254 -8.34 -8.76 8.23
N GLN A 255 -7.31 -8.74 7.40
CA GLN A 255 -5.96 -9.15 7.80
C GLN A 255 -5.37 -8.20 8.83
N GLU A 256 -5.67 -6.89 8.72
CA GLU A 256 -5.30 -5.92 9.75
C GLU A 256 -5.98 -6.26 11.09
N LEU A 257 -7.28 -6.56 11.08
CA LEU A 257 -8.04 -6.94 12.28
C LEU A 257 -7.54 -8.23 12.92
N GLU A 258 -7.30 -9.27 12.11
CA GLU A 258 -6.71 -10.54 12.55
C GLU A 258 -5.36 -10.29 13.24
N TYR A 259 -4.48 -9.53 12.60
CA TYR A 259 -3.19 -9.17 13.19
C TYR A 259 -3.33 -8.38 14.50
N ILE A 260 -4.23 -7.39 14.57
CA ILE A 260 -4.47 -6.59 15.78
C ILE A 260 -4.88 -7.49 16.95
N ILE A 261 -5.77 -8.45 16.70
CA ILE A 261 -6.28 -9.38 17.72
C ILE A 261 -5.19 -10.38 18.11
N GLU A 262 -4.55 -11.03 17.15
CA GLU A 262 -3.50 -12.03 17.38
C GLU A 262 -2.31 -11.47 18.15
N GLN A 263 -1.92 -10.23 17.85
CA GLN A 263 -0.81 -9.55 18.49
C GLN A 263 -1.21 -8.78 19.76
N GLU A 264 -2.48 -8.89 20.17
CA GLU A 264 -3.08 -8.18 21.31
C GLU A 264 -2.73 -6.69 21.31
N LYS A 265 -2.72 -6.09 20.12
CA LYS A 265 -2.40 -4.68 19.96
C LYS A 265 -3.46 -3.86 20.68
N PRO A 266 -3.08 -2.90 21.54
CA PRO A 266 -4.05 -1.99 22.11
C PRO A 266 -4.80 -1.29 20.98
N PHE A 267 -6.12 -1.42 20.96
CA PHE A 267 -6.95 -0.81 19.92
C PHE A 267 -8.14 -0.04 20.48
N PHE A 268 -8.64 0.87 19.65
CA PHE A 268 -9.78 1.72 19.91
C PHE A 268 -10.75 1.65 18.73
N LEU A 269 -11.97 1.17 18.95
CA LEU A 269 -12.99 1.06 17.90
C LEU A 269 -13.87 2.33 17.85
N ILE A 270 -13.87 3.00 16.70
CA ILE A 270 -14.84 4.04 16.36
C ILE A 270 -15.97 3.38 15.55
N LYS A 271 -17.09 3.07 16.20
CA LYS A 271 -18.29 2.53 15.53
C LYS A 271 -18.94 3.61 14.66
N MET A 272 -18.99 3.38 13.35
CA MET A 272 -19.53 4.29 12.33
C MET A 272 -20.79 3.75 11.64
N CYS A 273 -21.21 2.52 11.96
CA CYS A 273 -22.42 1.88 11.46
C CYS A 273 -23.23 1.27 12.61
N ASP A 274 -24.49 0.90 12.37
CA ASP A 274 -25.31 0.24 13.40
C ASP A 274 -24.93 -1.24 13.57
N ASN A 275 -24.64 -1.92 12.45
CA ASN A 275 -24.30 -3.34 12.38
C ASN A 275 -23.05 -3.55 11.52
N PHE A 276 -22.18 -4.45 11.98
CA PHE A 276 -21.03 -4.96 11.21
C PHE A 276 -21.46 -6.18 10.41
N GLU A 277 -20.97 -6.30 9.18
CA GLU A 277 -21.15 -7.51 8.36
C GLU A 277 -20.24 -8.66 8.82
N ASP A 278 -19.07 -8.33 9.36
CA ASP A 278 -18.10 -9.29 9.87
C ASP A 278 -18.30 -9.56 11.37
N GLU A 279 -18.33 -10.83 11.76
CA GLU A 279 -18.53 -11.26 13.16
C GLU A 279 -17.34 -10.93 14.06
N MET A 280 -16.11 -10.93 13.52
CA MET A 280 -14.90 -10.64 14.32
C MET A 280 -14.84 -9.16 14.74
N THR A 281 -15.51 -8.30 14.00
CA THR A 281 -15.62 -6.87 14.29
C THR A 281 -16.69 -6.54 15.35
N LYS A 282 -17.64 -7.45 15.61
CA LYS A 282 -18.75 -7.24 16.57
C LYS A 282 -18.29 -7.28 18.02
#